data_AF-A0A832HE55-F1
#
_entry.id   AF-A0A832HE55-F1
#
_cell.length_a   1.000
_cell.length_b   1.000
_cell.length_c   1.000
_cell.angle_alpha   90.00
_cell.angle_beta   90.00
_cell.angle_gamma   90.00
#
_symmetry.space_group_name_H-M   'P 1'
#
loop_
_entity.id
_entity.type
_entity.pdbx_description
1 polymer ?
#
loop_
_entity_poly.entity_id
_entity_poly.type
_entity_poly.pdbx_seq_one_letter_code
_entity_poly.pdbx_strand_id
1 'polypeptide(L)' 'MMPGMGNVLKEIRKAIEASGETRYRLWKATGIGQSHLSRLMRGEAGLSVENLEKLAEALGLEITIRRAKAKASKSKGR' A
#
# COMPACT_ATOMS: atom_id res chain seq x y z
N MET A 1 -0.54 -19.71 2.36
CA MET A 1 -0.46 -19.47 0.90
C MET A 1 0.72 -18.52 0.65
N MET A 2 1.42 -18.69 -0.47
CA MET A 2 2.78 -18.21 -0.77
C MET A 2 3.01 -16.69 -0.67
N PRO A 3 4.23 -16.23 -0.34
CA PRO A 3 4.63 -14.83 -0.44
C PRO A 3 4.85 -14.48 -1.91
N GLY A 4 3.94 -13.69 -2.49
CA GLY A 4 3.97 -13.29 -3.89
C GLY A 4 3.20 -12.00 -4.13
N MET A 5 3.90 -10.88 -4.01
CA MET A 5 3.65 -9.61 -4.70
C MET A 5 2.22 -9.07 -4.61
N GLY A 6 1.80 -8.67 -3.41
CA GLY A 6 0.62 -7.84 -3.21
C GLY A 6 0.87 -6.44 -3.75
N ASN A 7 0.14 -6.06 -4.80
CA ASN A 7 0.06 -4.70 -5.31
C ASN A 7 0.02 -3.70 -4.14
N VAL A 8 1.00 -2.79 -4.04
CA VAL A 8 1.17 -1.86 -2.90
C VAL A 8 -0.15 -1.17 -2.55
N LEU A 9 -0.94 -0.77 -3.56
CA LEU A 9 -2.23 -0.12 -3.35
C LEU A 9 -3.26 -1.02 -2.63
N LYS A 10 -3.22 -2.34 -2.85
CA LYS A 10 -4.09 -3.30 -2.18
C LYS A 10 -3.72 -3.42 -0.70
N GLU A 11 -2.42 -3.47 -0.39
CA GLU A 11 -1.97 -3.56 1.01
C GLU A 11 -2.25 -2.26 1.76
N ILE A 12 -2.11 -1.11 1.12
CA ILE A 12 -2.51 0.18 1.70
C ILE A 12 -4.02 0.23 1.98
N ARG A 13 -4.87 -0.20 1.04
CA ARG A 13 -6.32 -0.27 1.28
C ARG A 13 -6.66 -1.13 2.50
N LYS A 14 -6.04 -2.32 2.61
CA LYS A 14 -6.25 -3.20 3.76
C LYS A 14 -5.78 -2.56 5.07
N ALA A 15 -4.64 -1.86 5.05
CA ALA A 15 -4.14 -1.18 6.25
C ALA A 15 -5.09 -0.06 6.69
N ILE A 16 -5.69 0.67 5.75
CA ILE A 16 -6.74 1.67 6.03
C ILE A 16 -7.99 1.01 6.64
N GLU A 17 -8.43 -0.14 6.12
CA GLU A 17 -9.58 -0.86 6.67
C GLU A 17 -9.28 -1.40 8.08
N ALA A 18 -8.08 -1.92 8.30
CA ALA A 18 -7.66 -2.50 9.55
C ALA A 18 -7.39 -1.46 10.66
N SER A 19 -7.05 -0.22 10.31
CA SER A 19 -6.80 0.84 11.30
C SER A 19 -8.08 1.36 11.95
N GLY A 20 -9.26 1.09 11.36
CA GLY A 20 -10.53 1.66 11.81
C GLY A 20 -10.65 3.17 11.60
N GLU A 21 -9.68 3.77 10.89
CA GLU A 21 -9.66 5.21 10.66
C GLU A 21 -10.72 5.63 9.62
N THR A 22 -11.44 6.70 9.92
CA THR A 22 -12.39 7.25 8.95
C THR A 22 -11.62 7.98 7.83
N ARG A 23 -12.19 7.98 6.62
CA ARG A 23 -11.64 8.79 5.50
C ARG A 23 -11.50 10.27 5.88
N TYR A 24 -12.39 10.79 6.72
CA TYR A 24 -12.31 12.16 7.23
C TYR A 24 -11.06 12.39 8.08
N ARG A 25 -10.78 11.47 9.02
CA ARG A 25 -9.60 11.56 9.87
C ARG A 25 -8.31 11.41 9.07
N LEU A 26 -8.27 10.49 8.11
CA LEU A 26 -7.15 10.38 7.17
C LEU A 26 -6.96 11.64 6.34
N TRP A 27 -8.03 12.26 5.83
CA TRP A 27 -7.94 13.54 5.14
C TRP A 27 -7.35 14.63 6.04
N LYS A 28 -7.78 14.73 7.30
CA LYS A 28 -7.25 15.70 8.26
C LYS A 28 -5.78 15.46 8.60
N ALA A 29 -5.36 14.21 8.72
CA ALA A 29 -3.98 13.84 9.05
C ALA A 29 -3.03 14.00 7.85
N THR A 30 -3.46 13.63 6.65
CA THR A 30 -2.59 13.55 5.46
C THR A 30 -2.75 14.71 4.49
N GLY A 31 -3.84 15.47 4.58
CA GLY A 31 -4.20 16.47 3.57
C GLY A 31 -4.68 15.87 2.23
N ILE A 32 -4.73 14.54 2.07
CA ILE A 32 -5.19 13.90 0.83
C ILE A 32 -6.69 14.11 0.67
N GLY A 33 -7.10 14.70 -0.45
CA GLY A 33 -8.50 15.02 -0.72
C GLY A 33 -9.44 13.82 -0.55
N GLN A 34 -10.60 14.03 0.09
CA GLN A 34 -11.56 12.96 0.38
C GLN A 34 -12.04 12.21 -0.87
N SER A 35 -12.19 12.91 -2.00
CA SER A 35 -12.55 12.30 -3.29
C SER A 35 -11.44 11.39 -3.85
N HIS A 36 -10.17 11.71 -3.55
CA HIS A 36 -9.03 10.85 -3.91
C HIS A 36 -8.98 9.63 -3.00
N LEU A 37 -9.11 9.81 -1.67
CA LEU A 37 -9.20 8.69 -0.72
C LEU A 37 -10.36 7.74 -1.07
N SER A 38 -11.53 8.27 -1.44
CA SER A 38 -12.67 7.45 -1.87
C SER A 38 -12.36 6.60 -3.11
N ARG A 39 -11.80 7.22 -4.17
CA ARG A 39 -11.38 6.50 -5.38
C ARG A 39 -10.27 5.50 -5.12
N LEU A 40 -9.33 5.81 -4.23
CA LEU A 40 -8.28 4.88 -3.80
C LEU A 40 -8.89 3.60 -3.20
N MET A 41 -9.85 3.75 -2.28
CA MET A 41 -10.55 2.62 -1.64
C MET A 41 -11.33 1.78 -2.63
N ARG A 42 -11.90 2.40 -3.67
CA ARG A 42 -12.60 1.72 -4.77
C ARG A 42 -11.65 1.09 -5.81
N GLY A 43 -10.34 1.35 -5.71
CA GLY A 43 -9.35 0.86 -6.68
C GLY A 43 -9.31 1.63 -7.99
N GLU A 44 -9.90 2.81 -8.03
CA GLU A 44 -10.03 3.67 -9.22
C GLU A 44 -8.95 4.77 -9.27
N ALA A 45 -8.18 4.93 -8.21
CA ALA A 45 -7.07 5.88 -8.14
C ALA A 45 -5.82 5.22 -7.57
N GLY A 46 -4.66 5.63 -8.11
CA GLY A 46 -3.36 5.34 -7.55
C GLY A 46 -2.94 6.33 -6.46
N LEU A 47 -1.69 6.22 -6.02
CA LEU A 47 -1.04 7.13 -5.08
C LEU A 47 0.26 7.64 -5.68
N SER A 48 0.58 8.92 -5.44
CA SER A 48 1.95 9.40 -5.56
C SER A 48 2.80 8.84 -4.41
N VAL A 49 4.13 8.87 -4.56
CA VAL A 49 5.05 8.47 -3.48
C VAL A 49 4.84 9.34 -2.23
N GLU A 50 4.68 10.65 -2.42
CA GLU A 50 4.39 11.58 -1.32
C GLU A 50 3.12 11.19 -0.55
N ASN A 51 2.02 10.88 -1.25
CA ASN A 51 0.78 10.48 -0.58
C ASN A 51 0.89 9.09 0.07
N LEU A 52 1.73 8.21 -0.47
CA LEU A 52 2.05 6.93 0.14
C LEU A 52 2.79 7.12 1.48
N GLU A 53 3.80 8.00 1.51
CA GLU A 53 4.56 8.33 2.72
C GLU A 53 3.65 8.95 3.80
N LYS A 54 2.81 9.91 3.43
CA LYS A 54 1.84 10.53 4.34
C LYS A 54 0.85 9.51 4.93
N LEU A 55 0.38 8.57 4.12
CA LEU A 55 -0.49 7.49 4.60
C LEU A 55 0.26 6.53 5.51
N ALA A 56 1.51 6.19 5.19
CA ALA A 56 2.32 5.33 6.04
C ALA A 56 2.53 5.97 7.42
N GLU A 57 2.89 7.26 7.47
CA GLU A 57 3.03 8.00 8.72
C GLU A 57 1.71 8.05 9.52
N ALA A 58 0.61 8.43 8.86
CA ALA A 58 -0.70 8.52 9.53
C ALA A 58 -1.23 7.17 10.05
N LEU A 59 -0.79 6.05 9.46
CA LEU A 59 -1.18 4.70 9.83
C LEU A 59 -0.14 4.00 10.72
N GLY A 60 0.99 4.64 11.04
CA GLY A 60 2.08 4.03 11.81
C GLY A 60 2.77 2.87 11.10
N LEU A 61 2.91 2.94 9.79
CA LEU A 61 3.51 1.91 8.93
C LEU A 61 4.93 2.28 8.51
N GLU A 62 5.75 1.25 8.28
CA GLU A 62 7.09 1.38 7.70
C GLU A 62 7.11 0.86 6.25
N ILE A 63 7.77 1.58 5.34
CA ILE A 63 7.96 1.17 3.94
C ILE A 63 9.37 0.59 3.79
N THR A 64 9.46 -0.74 3.59
CA THR A 64 10.74 -1.41 3.35
C THR A 64 10.89 -1.82 1.88
N ILE A 65 11.87 -1.25 1.17
CA ILE A 65 12.24 -1.65 -0.19
C ILE A 65 13.26 -2.78 -0.12
N ARG A 66 12.93 -3.95 -0.67
CA ARG A 66 13.82 -5.13 -0.68
C ARG A 66 13.97 -5.69 -2.09
N ARG A 67 15.19 -6.08 -2.44
CA ARG A 67 15.45 -6.78 -3.70
C ARG A 67 14.76 -8.14 -3.67
N ALA A 68 14.00 -8.45 -4.73
CA ALA A 68 13.42 -9.77 -4.87
C ALA A 68 14.54 -10.83 -4.90
N LYS A 69 14.38 -11.91 -4.14
CA LYS A 69 15.29 -13.06 -4.27
C LYS A 69 15.14 -13.59 -5.70
N ALA A 70 16.27 -13.72 -6.41
CA ALA A 70 16.27 -14.32 -7.74
C ALA A 70 15.56 -15.67 -7.67
N LYS A 71 14.59 -15.91 -8.55
CA LYS A 71 13.99 -17.24 -8.64
C LYS A 71 15.13 -18.18 -8.99
N ALA A 72 15.47 -19.11 -8.09
CA ALA A 72 16.43 -20.16 -8.39
C ALA A 72 15.97 -20.83 -9.68
N SER A 73 16.70 -20.60 -10.76
CA SER A 73 16.48 -21.35 -11.99
C SER A 73 16.67 -22.81 -11.61
N LYS A 74 15.65 -23.63 -11.83
CA LYS A 74 15.83 -25.09 -11.78
C LYS A 74 16.86 -25.40 -12.86
N SER A 75 18.12 -25.59 -12.48
CA SER A 75 19.10 -26.21 -13.37
C SER A 75 18.54 -27.58 -13.70
N LYS A 76 18.13 -27.74 -14.94
CA LYS A 76 17.75 -29.02 -15.52
C LYS A 76 19.07 -29.79 -15.63
N GLY A 77 19.33 -30.67 -14.66
CA GLY A 77 20.49 -31.56 -14.67
C GLY A 77 20.45 -32.41 -15.94
N ARG A 78 21.61 -32.45 -16.61
CA ARG A 78 21.93 -33.27 -17.77
C ARG A 78 22.33 -34.66 -17.33
#